data_AF-A0AA97CSH5-F1
#
_entry.id   AF-A0AA97CSH5-F1
#
_cell.length_a   1.000
_cell.length_b   1.000
_cell.length_c   1.000
_cell.angle_alpha   90.00
_cell.angle_beta   90.00
_cell.angle_gamma   90.00
#
_symmetry.space_group_name_H-M   'P 1'
#
loop_
_entity.id
_entity.type
_entity.pdbx_description
1 polymer ?
#
loop_
_entity_poly.entity_id
_entity_poly.type
_entity_poly.pdbx_seq_one_letter_code
_entity_poly.pdbx_strand_id
1 'polypeptide(L)'
;MFRESSVDDVSMQQIADRAGVTRALLYHYFATKADLFGGVWARAHERLRTGASPVESQSPPATVREWVEVRLRVYLDFYVTNLPLMVIANRSSIASDPAVRKPIDASFAELSSILIDAAGAAPDSRAAAEVGFIGWVAFVREASLATYLDARIAPSENLDLCMAAFDAALGRYLDLNAQAP
;
A
#
# COMPACT_ATOMS: atom_id res chain seq x y z
N MET A 1 -16.01 13.02 -4.42
CA MET A 1 -16.99 12.76 -3.35
C MET A 1 -16.31 12.42 -2.03
N PHE A 2 -15.18 11.72 -2.00
CA PHE A 2 -14.43 11.40 -0.77
C PHE A 2 -13.47 12.50 -0.26
N ARG A 3 -13.66 13.78 -0.65
CA ARG A 3 -12.84 14.90 -0.14
C ARG A 3 -13.48 15.65 1.03
N GLU A 4 -14.77 15.44 1.30
CA GLU A 4 -15.54 16.25 2.27
C GLU A 4 -16.45 15.42 3.22
N SER A 5 -16.44 14.09 3.12
CA SER A 5 -17.19 13.21 4.02
C SER A 5 -16.23 12.17 4.56
N SER A 6 -16.18 11.99 5.88
CA SER A 6 -15.48 10.84 6.45
C SER A 6 -16.12 9.60 5.85
N VAL A 7 -15.38 8.49 5.73
CA VAL A 7 -16.04 7.28 5.24
C VAL A 7 -17.26 7.01 6.09
N ASP A 8 -17.22 7.25 7.39
CA ASP A 8 -18.31 7.04 8.35
C ASP A 8 -19.62 7.77 7.98
N ASP A 9 -19.55 8.92 7.31
CA ASP A 9 -20.71 9.72 6.91
C ASP A 9 -21.45 9.18 5.68
N VAL A 10 -20.86 8.22 4.95
CA VAL A 10 -21.42 7.67 3.71
C VAL A 10 -22.22 6.39 3.97
N SER A 11 -23.54 6.44 3.90
CA SER A 11 -24.40 5.26 4.04
C SER A 11 -24.38 4.35 2.81
N MET A 12 -24.66 3.05 2.99
CA MET A 12 -24.86 2.11 1.88
C MET A 12 -25.99 2.54 0.93
N GLN A 13 -27.00 3.27 1.44
CA GLN A 13 -28.07 3.83 0.60
C GLN A 13 -27.51 4.90 -0.35
N GLN A 14 -26.75 5.86 0.15
CA GLN A 14 -26.13 6.91 -0.68
C GLN A 14 -25.19 6.33 -1.73
N ILE A 15 -24.48 5.24 -1.41
CA ILE A 15 -23.64 4.52 -2.38
C ILE A 15 -24.50 3.90 -3.47
N ALA A 16 -25.57 3.19 -3.11
CA ALA A 16 -26.49 2.57 -4.07
C ALA A 16 -27.11 3.60 -5.01
N ASP A 17 -27.61 4.71 -4.46
CA ASP A 17 -28.21 5.81 -5.22
C ASP A 17 -27.21 6.38 -6.24
N ARG A 18 -25.96 6.59 -5.82
CA ARG A 18 -24.92 7.13 -6.71
C ARG A 18 -24.42 6.13 -7.74
N ALA A 19 -24.44 4.84 -7.41
CA ALA A 19 -24.10 3.77 -8.35
C ALA A 19 -25.26 3.43 -9.31
N GLY A 20 -26.46 4.01 -9.11
CA GLY A 20 -27.63 3.72 -9.92
C GLY A 20 -28.18 2.31 -9.73
N VAL A 21 -27.94 1.69 -8.57
CA VAL A 21 -28.39 0.34 -8.23
C VAL A 21 -29.32 0.37 -7.02
N THR A 22 -30.10 -0.69 -6.83
CA THR A 22 -30.93 -0.79 -5.62
C THR A 22 -30.05 -1.13 -4.40
N ARG A 23 -30.46 -0.63 -3.23
CA ARG A 23 -29.81 -1.00 -1.97
C ARG A 23 -29.81 -2.52 -1.76
N ALA A 24 -30.90 -3.20 -2.08
CA ALA A 24 -30.99 -4.65 -1.98
C ALA A 24 -29.95 -5.37 -2.85
N LEU A 25 -29.74 -4.89 -4.09
CA LEU A 25 -28.70 -5.43 -4.98
C LEU A 25 -27.30 -5.16 -4.42
N LEU A 26 -27.04 -3.98 -3.84
CA LEU A 26 -25.75 -3.69 -3.22
C LEU A 26 -25.45 -4.63 -2.05
N TYR A 27 -26.43 -4.87 -1.17
CA TYR A 27 -26.30 -5.81 -0.05
C TYR A 27 -26.20 -7.27 -0.49
N HIS A 28 -26.70 -7.62 -1.67
CA HIS A 28 -26.53 -8.95 -2.24
C HIS A 28 -25.06 -9.27 -2.53
N TYR A 29 -24.27 -8.27 -2.95
CA TYR A 29 -22.83 -8.44 -3.22
C TYR A 29 -21.95 -8.15 -2.01
N PHE A 30 -22.34 -7.19 -1.16
CA PHE A 30 -21.52 -6.73 -0.05
C PHE A 30 -22.36 -6.62 1.23
N ALA A 31 -22.16 -7.55 2.15
CA ALA A 31 -22.89 -7.61 3.40
C ALA A 31 -22.63 -6.38 4.28
N THR A 32 -21.39 -5.90 4.27
CA THR A 32 -20.97 -4.71 5.01
C THR A 32 -20.30 -3.68 4.10
N LYS A 33 -20.16 -2.47 4.63
CA LYS A 33 -19.39 -1.41 3.99
C LYS A 33 -17.89 -1.72 3.91
N ALA A 34 -17.37 -2.47 4.88
CA ALA A 34 -16.00 -2.96 4.86
C ALA A 34 -15.79 -3.97 3.73
N ASP A 35 -16.76 -4.87 3.47
CA ASP A 35 -16.69 -5.79 2.33
C ASP A 35 -16.67 -5.05 1.00
N LEU A 36 -17.55 -4.04 0.85
CA LEU A 36 -17.57 -3.18 -0.34
C LEU A 36 -16.23 -2.48 -0.52
N PHE A 37 -15.70 -1.87 0.54
CA PHE A 37 -14.42 -1.18 0.49
C PHE A 37 -13.28 -2.15 0.17
N GLY A 38 -13.25 -3.32 0.81
CA GLY A 38 -12.27 -4.38 0.55
C GLY A 38 -12.28 -4.83 -0.92
N GLY A 39 -13.47 -4.96 -1.53
CA GLY A 39 -13.61 -5.24 -2.95
C GLY A 39 -13.07 -4.14 -3.86
N VAL A 40 -13.36 -2.87 -3.55
CA VAL A 40 -12.80 -1.71 -4.27
C VAL A 40 -11.28 -1.65 -4.13
N TRP A 41 -10.78 -1.85 -2.91
CA TRP A 41 -9.36 -1.87 -2.58
C TRP A 41 -8.62 -2.96 -3.36
N ALA A 42 -9.13 -4.19 -3.31
CA ALA A 42 -8.54 -5.34 -4.00
C ALA A 42 -8.49 -5.10 -5.50
N ARG A 43 -9.57 -4.56 -6.11
CA ARG A 43 -9.58 -4.21 -7.54
C ARG A 43 -8.57 -3.12 -7.89
N ALA A 44 -8.40 -2.11 -7.03
CA ALA A 44 -7.41 -1.06 -7.25
C ALA A 44 -5.97 -1.60 -7.18
N HIS A 45 -5.67 -2.46 -6.20
CA HIS A 45 -4.35 -3.06 -6.03
C HIS A 45 -4.03 -4.12 -7.09
N GLU A 46 -5.04 -4.84 -7.57
CA GLU A 46 -4.86 -5.75 -8.70
C GLU A 46 -4.46 -4.98 -9.97
N ARG A 47 -5.04 -3.79 -10.19
CA ARG A 47 -4.61 -2.91 -11.28
C ARG A 47 -3.21 -2.36 -11.07
N LEU A 48 -2.81 -2.07 -9.83
CA LEU A 48 -1.44 -1.68 -9.51
C LEU A 48 -0.45 -2.79 -9.86
N ARG A 49 -0.79 -4.05 -9.55
CA ARG A 49 0.06 -5.22 -9.77
C ARG A 49 0.16 -5.61 -11.25
N THR A 50 -0.93 -5.49 -12.00
CA THR A 50 -1.02 -5.91 -13.41
C THR A 50 -0.74 -4.79 -14.41
N GLY A 51 -0.82 -3.53 -13.97
CA GLY A 51 -0.57 -2.38 -14.82
C GLY A 51 0.93 -2.22 -15.09
N ALA A 52 1.28 -1.95 -16.36
CA ALA A 52 2.63 -1.52 -16.69
C ALA A 52 2.86 -0.10 -16.14
N SER A 53 3.83 0.08 -15.26
CA SER A 53 4.25 1.41 -14.85
C SER A 53 5.32 1.97 -15.79
N PRO A 54 5.20 3.25 -16.24
CA PRO A 54 6.28 3.93 -16.95
C PRO A 54 7.59 4.03 -16.16
N VAL A 55 7.55 3.84 -14.83
CA VAL A 55 8.73 3.81 -13.98
C VAL A 55 9.49 2.48 -14.15
N GLU A 56 8.79 1.37 -14.34
CA GLU A 56 9.38 0.04 -14.49
C GLU A 56 10.02 -0.17 -15.89
N SER A 57 9.71 0.69 -16.87
CA SER A 57 10.17 0.54 -18.26
C SER A 57 11.49 1.27 -18.59
N GLN A 58 12.09 2.01 -17.65
CA GLN A 58 13.27 2.84 -17.93
C GLN A 58 14.59 2.05 -17.83
N SER A 59 14.71 1.12 -16.87
CA SER A 59 15.75 0.08 -16.78
C SER A 59 15.38 -0.90 -15.67
N PRO A 60 15.65 -2.21 -15.81
CA PRO A 60 15.41 -3.16 -14.73
C PRO A 60 16.34 -2.85 -13.55
N PRO A 61 15.85 -2.91 -12.30
CA PRO A 61 16.69 -2.70 -11.13
C PRO A 61 17.78 -3.79 -11.08
N ALA A 62 19.02 -3.39 -10.78
CA ALA A 62 20.13 -4.33 -10.66
C ALA A 62 20.19 -4.90 -9.23
N THR A 63 19.89 -4.08 -8.23
CA THR A 63 19.96 -4.46 -6.80
C THR A 63 18.59 -4.55 -6.13
N VAL A 64 18.51 -5.29 -5.03
CA VAL A 64 17.31 -5.33 -4.16
C VAL A 64 16.91 -3.93 -3.71
N ARG A 65 17.88 -3.06 -3.36
CA ARG A 65 17.59 -1.68 -2.96
C ARG A 65 16.91 -0.89 -4.07
N GLU A 66 17.46 -0.96 -5.29
CA GLU A 66 16.88 -0.29 -6.47
C GLU A 66 15.50 -0.86 -6.80
N TRP A 67 15.30 -2.17 -6.63
CA TRP A 67 14.00 -2.80 -6.83
C TRP A 67 12.94 -2.26 -5.86
N VAL A 68 13.29 -2.10 -4.58
CA VAL A 68 12.42 -1.47 -3.58
C VAL A 68 12.10 -0.03 -3.95
N GLU A 69 13.11 0.72 -4.37
CA GLU A 69 12.94 2.12 -4.78
C GLU A 69 11.97 2.27 -5.96
N VAL A 70 12.12 1.43 -7.00
CA VAL A 70 11.21 1.37 -8.14
C VAL A 70 9.79 1.02 -7.69
N ARG A 71 9.63 -0.04 -6.87
CA ARG A 71 8.31 -0.45 -6.35
C ARG A 71 7.67 0.63 -5.48
N LEU A 72 8.46 1.34 -4.69
CA LEU A 72 7.98 2.44 -3.85
C LEU A 72 7.53 3.61 -4.72
N ARG A 73 8.27 4.01 -5.75
CA ARG A 73 7.84 5.05 -6.70
C ARG A 73 6.49 4.69 -7.33
N VAL A 74 6.35 3.45 -7.82
CA VAL A 74 5.08 2.94 -8.37
C VAL A 74 3.95 3.01 -7.33
N TYR A 75 4.23 2.63 -6.09
CA TYR A 75 3.27 2.72 -5.01
C TYR A 75 2.88 4.16 -4.68
N LEU A 76 3.81 5.11 -4.65
CA LEU A 76 3.54 6.53 -4.37
C LEU A 76 2.74 7.20 -5.50
N ASP A 77 3.00 6.86 -6.76
CA ASP A 77 2.20 7.31 -7.91
C ASP A 77 0.76 6.79 -7.82
N PHE A 78 0.60 5.52 -7.43
CA PHE A 78 -0.71 4.95 -7.13
C PHE A 78 -1.38 5.64 -5.94
N TYR A 79 -0.60 5.93 -4.89
CA TYR A 79 -1.06 6.56 -3.66
C TYR A 79 -1.69 7.91 -3.93
N VAL A 80 -1.00 8.79 -4.67
CA VAL A 80 -1.48 10.14 -4.98
C VAL A 80 -2.71 10.10 -5.89
N THR A 81 -2.71 9.19 -6.88
CA THR A 81 -3.85 9.01 -7.80
C THR A 81 -5.09 8.48 -7.10
N ASN A 82 -4.91 7.75 -5.98
CA ASN A 82 -5.97 7.11 -5.21
C ASN A 82 -6.05 7.66 -3.77
N LEU A 83 -5.65 8.91 -3.53
CA LEU A 83 -5.53 9.46 -2.18
C LEU A 83 -6.77 9.25 -1.29
N PRO A 84 -8.02 9.42 -1.77
CA PRO A 84 -9.18 9.16 -0.92
C PRO A 84 -9.33 7.68 -0.52
N LEU A 85 -9.01 6.74 -1.41
CA LEU A 85 -8.94 5.32 -1.08
C LEU A 85 -7.91 5.08 0.03
N MET A 86 -6.76 5.75 -0.07
CA MET A 86 -5.69 5.62 0.91
C MET A 86 -6.06 6.21 2.27
N VAL A 87 -6.71 7.37 2.30
CA VAL A 87 -7.21 7.98 3.54
C VAL A 87 -8.18 7.03 4.24
N ILE A 88 -9.12 6.43 3.51
CA ILE A 88 -10.07 5.49 4.09
C ILE A 88 -9.35 4.28 4.69
N ALA A 89 -8.43 3.67 3.94
CA ALA A 89 -7.71 2.47 4.39
C ALA A 89 -6.80 2.71 5.60
N ASN A 90 -6.44 3.96 5.91
CA ASN A 90 -5.51 4.28 6.99
C ASN A 90 -6.13 5.06 8.16
N ARG A 91 -7.22 5.82 7.95
CA ARG A 91 -7.76 6.78 8.94
C ARG A 91 -9.24 6.58 9.28
N SER A 92 -9.97 5.70 8.59
CA SER A 92 -11.40 5.50 8.85
C SER A 92 -11.68 4.39 9.87
N SER A 93 -12.92 4.32 10.37
CA SER A 93 -13.35 3.25 11.28
C SER A 93 -13.23 1.83 10.69
N ILE A 94 -13.29 1.69 9.37
CA ILE A 94 -13.17 0.39 8.68
C ILE A 94 -11.71 0.00 8.39
N ALA A 95 -10.74 0.87 8.68
CA ALA A 95 -9.33 0.61 8.37
C ALA A 95 -8.79 -0.64 9.10
N SER A 96 -9.28 -0.92 10.30
CA SER A 96 -8.93 -2.11 11.08
C SER A 96 -9.78 -3.34 10.77
N ASP A 97 -10.80 -3.21 9.91
CA ASP A 97 -11.69 -4.33 9.60
C ASP A 97 -10.92 -5.46 8.89
N PRO A 98 -11.10 -6.74 9.29
CA PRO A 98 -10.43 -7.86 8.65
C PRO A 98 -10.64 -7.98 7.14
N ALA A 99 -11.81 -7.57 6.62
CA ALA A 99 -12.10 -7.56 5.18
C ALA A 99 -11.19 -6.60 4.40
N VAL A 100 -10.66 -5.57 5.08
CA VAL A 100 -9.73 -4.58 4.53
C VAL A 100 -8.29 -4.96 4.84
N ARG A 101 -7.99 -5.35 6.08
CA ARG A 101 -6.63 -5.66 6.54
C ARG A 101 -6.04 -6.92 5.93
N LYS A 102 -6.81 -8.01 5.83
CA LYS A 102 -6.26 -9.31 5.37
C LYS A 102 -5.68 -9.25 3.95
N PRO A 103 -6.36 -8.68 2.94
CA PRO A 103 -5.78 -8.58 1.60
C PRO A 103 -4.50 -7.74 1.56
N ILE A 104 -4.49 -6.64 2.32
CA ILE A 104 -3.33 -5.75 2.45
C ILE A 104 -2.14 -6.54 3.02
N ASP A 105 -2.36 -7.22 4.14
CA ASP A 105 -1.31 -7.91 4.86
C ASP A 105 -0.77 -9.10 4.06
N ALA A 106 -1.63 -9.79 3.31
CA ALA A 106 -1.21 -10.84 2.38
C ALA A 106 -0.30 -10.30 1.25
N SER A 107 -0.67 -9.19 0.61
CA SER A 107 0.15 -8.58 -0.45
C SER A 107 1.51 -8.10 0.07
N PHE A 108 1.57 -7.50 1.26
CA PHE A 108 2.84 -7.08 1.84
C PHE A 108 3.69 -8.25 2.33
N ALA A 109 3.08 -9.33 2.84
CA ALA A 109 3.81 -10.55 3.19
C ALA A 109 4.44 -11.22 1.96
N GLU A 110 3.73 -11.25 0.82
CA GLU A 110 4.26 -11.75 -0.45
C GLU A 110 5.47 -10.92 -0.91
N LEU A 111 5.34 -9.59 -0.95
CA LEU A 111 6.44 -8.70 -1.30
C LEU A 111 7.63 -8.84 -0.34
N SER A 112 7.36 -8.99 0.96
CA SER A 112 8.40 -9.22 1.97
C SER A 112 9.17 -10.51 1.69
N SER A 113 8.48 -11.61 1.35
CA SER A 113 9.16 -12.88 1.05
C SER A 113 10.06 -12.73 -0.17
N ILE A 114 9.53 -12.18 -1.28
CA ILE A 114 10.29 -11.97 -2.53
C ILE A 114 11.57 -11.18 -2.25
N LEU A 115 11.44 -10.09 -1.50
CA LEU A 115 12.57 -9.22 -1.13
C LEU A 115 13.61 -9.94 -0.28
N ILE A 116 13.16 -10.65 0.76
CA ILE A 116 14.05 -11.33 1.71
C ILE A 116 14.77 -12.50 1.03
N ASP A 117 14.07 -13.23 0.17
CA ASP A 117 14.61 -14.36 -0.56
C ASP A 117 15.67 -13.88 -1.59
N ALA A 118 15.43 -12.77 -2.29
CA ALA A 118 16.41 -12.16 -3.19
C ALA A 118 17.63 -11.57 -2.47
N ALA A 119 17.43 -10.97 -1.28
CA ALA A 119 18.50 -10.39 -0.49
C ALA A 119 19.36 -11.42 0.28
N GLY A 120 19.05 -12.72 0.16
CA GLY A 120 19.86 -13.80 0.73
C GLY A 120 19.93 -13.79 2.26
N ALA A 121 18.81 -13.48 2.94
CA ALA A 121 18.80 -13.37 4.39
C ALA A 121 19.28 -14.66 5.09
N ALA A 122 20.16 -14.52 6.07
CA ALA A 122 20.51 -15.63 6.96
C ALA A 122 19.24 -16.12 7.71
N PRO A 123 19.10 -17.44 7.99
CA PRO A 123 17.91 -17.98 8.66
C PRO A 123 17.53 -17.24 9.95
N ASP A 124 18.53 -16.90 10.77
CA ASP A 124 18.33 -16.21 12.06
C ASP A 124 17.91 -14.73 11.90
N SER A 125 18.06 -14.15 10.71
CA SER A 125 17.70 -12.75 10.42
C SER A 125 16.33 -12.60 9.75
N ARG A 126 15.74 -13.68 9.25
CA ARG A 126 14.48 -13.64 8.48
C ARG A 126 13.33 -13.02 9.27
N ALA A 127 13.08 -13.50 10.49
CA ALA A 127 11.99 -12.99 11.33
C ALA A 127 12.15 -11.49 11.65
N ALA A 128 13.38 -11.04 11.90
CA ALA A 128 13.66 -9.63 12.15
C ALA A 128 13.46 -8.77 10.88
N ALA A 129 13.83 -9.29 9.71
CA ALA A 129 13.61 -8.62 8.43
C ALA A 129 12.11 -8.53 8.09
N GLU A 130 11.32 -9.58 8.31
CA GLU A 130 9.86 -9.58 8.11
C GLU A 130 9.18 -8.53 8.99
N VAL A 131 9.52 -8.49 10.29
CA VAL A 131 8.99 -7.47 11.22
C VAL A 131 9.44 -6.07 10.81
N GLY A 132 10.71 -5.90 10.44
CA GLY A 132 11.25 -4.63 9.97
C GLY A 132 10.55 -4.13 8.71
N PHE A 133 10.23 -5.03 7.77
CA PHE A 133 9.55 -4.68 6.53
C PHE A 133 8.11 -4.22 6.80
N ILE A 134 7.37 -4.93 7.66
CA ILE A 134 6.02 -4.51 8.05
C ILE A 134 6.04 -3.16 8.76
N GLY A 135 7.00 -2.93 9.66
CA GLY A 135 7.20 -1.64 10.32
C GLY A 135 7.51 -0.52 9.33
N TRP A 136 8.36 -0.80 8.33
CA TRP A 136 8.67 0.14 7.27
C TRP A 136 7.45 0.45 6.39
N VAL A 137 6.62 -0.54 6.04
CA VAL A 137 5.36 -0.30 5.30
C VAL A 137 4.42 0.63 6.09
N ALA A 138 4.34 0.47 7.41
CA ALA A 138 3.57 1.37 8.26
C ALA A 138 4.14 2.81 8.24
N PHE A 139 5.48 2.94 8.31
CA PHE A 139 6.17 4.23 8.18
C PHE A 139 5.85 4.90 6.83
N VAL A 140 5.96 4.17 5.71
CA VAL A 140 5.67 4.69 4.36
C VAL A 140 4.24 5.24 4.29
N ARG A 141 3.26 4.53 4.84
CA ARG A 141 1.86 4.97 4.83
C ARG A 141 1.67 6.28 5.60
N GLU A 142 2.24 6.38 6.80
CA GLU A 142 2.14 7.58 7.64
C GLU A 142 2.89 8.77 7.04
N ALA A 143 4.12 8.57 6.55
CA ALA A 143 4.90 9.60 5.86
C ALA A 143 4.19 10.10 4.60
N SER A 144 3.60 9.19 3.83
CA SER A 144 2.85 9.55 2.61
C SER A 144 1.57 10.31 2.92
N LEU A 145 0.82 9.97 3.98
CA LEU A 145 -0.31 10.78 4.43
C LEU A 145 0.15 12.20 4.79
N ALA A 146 1.20 12.33 5.61
CA ALA A 146 1.75 13.64 6.00
C ALA A 146 2.22 14.46 4.79
N THR A 147 2.69 13.80 3.74
CA THR A 147 3.15 14.44 2.51
C THR A 147 1.98 14.88 1.63
N TYR A 148 1.05 13.98 1.29
CA TYR A 148 0.04 14.25 0.27
C TYR A 148 -1.27 14.83 0.82
N LEU A 149 -1.53 14.67 2.12
CA LEU A 149 -2.70 15.25 2.78
C LEU A 149 -2.35 16.56 3.50
N ASP A 150 -1.27 16.55 4.30
CA ASP A 150 -0.89 17.71 5.13
C ASP A 150 0.10 18.66 4.43
N ALA A 151 0.68 18.26 3.28
CA ALA A 151 1.70 19.01 2.54
C ALA A 151 2.90 19.43 3.40
N ARG A 152 3.29 18.60 4.39
CA ARG A 152 4.39 18.93 5.32
C ARG A 152 5.79 18.86 4.71
N ILE A 153 5.96 18.05 3.66
CA ILE A 153 7.20 17.88 2.89
C ILE A 153 6.87 17.68 1.40
N ALA A 154 7.86 17.83 0.53
CA ALA A 154 7.70 17.56 -0.90
C ALA A 154 7.64 16.04 -1.20
N PRO A 155 7.00 15.62 -2.30
CA PRO A 155 6.94 14.20 -2.70
C PRO A 155 8.31 13.54 -2.88
N SER A 156 9.32 14.26 -3.36
CA SER A 156 10.69 13.74 -3.48
C SER A 156 11.32 13.49 -2.10
N GLU A 157 11.12 14.41 -1.15
CA GLU A 157 11.61 14.26 0.22
C GLU A 157 10.94 13.06 0.93
N ASN A 158 9.67 12.77 0.63
CA ASN A 158 8.98 11.59 1.14
C ASN A 158 9.63 10.29 0.65
N LEU A 159 9.96 10.21 -0.65
CA LEU A 159 10.62 9.03 -1.22
C LEU A 159 11.98 8.80 -0.55
N ASP A 160 12.80 9.84 -0.48
CA ASP A 160 14.15 9.77 0.12
C ASP A 160 14.07 9.36 1.59
N LEU A 161 13.13 9.93 2.35
CA LEU A 161 12.88 9.59 3.74
C LEU A 161 12.45 8.12 3.92
N CYS A 162 11.55 7.64 3.05
CA CYS A 162 11.11 6.25 3.07
C CYS A 162 12.25 5.28 2.74
N MET A 163 13.11 5.61 1.77
CA MET A 163 14.28 4.79 1.43
C MET A 163 15.33 4.81 2.55
N ALA A 164 15.58 5.95 3.18
CA ALA A 164 16.48 6.03 4.34
C ALA A 164 15.96 5.17 5.52
N ALA A 165 14.65 5.19 5.77
CA ALA A 165 14.02 4.34 6.77
C ALA A 165 14.13 2.84 6.42
N PHE A 166 13.99 2.49 5.14
CA PHE A 166 14.19 1.12 4.65
C PHE A 166 15.62 0.63 4.91
N ASP A 167 16.61 1.42 4.50
CA ASP A 167 18.03 1.11 4.66
C ASP A 167 18.38 0.90 6.14
N ALA A 168 17.88 1.77 7.02
CA ALA A 168 18.12 1.67 8.46
C ALA A 168 17.42 0.46 9.11
N ALA A 169 16.19 0.16 8.69
CA ALA A 169 15.41 -0.94 9.27
C ALA A 169 15.94 -2.30 8.81
N LEU A 170 16.30 -2.44 7.54
CA LEU A 170 16.59 -3.74 6.92
C LEU A 170 18.04 -3.98 6.52
N GLY A 171 18.85 -2.93 6.30
CA GLY A 171 20.23 -3.08 5.82
C GLY A 171 21.17 -3.83 6.75
N ARG A 172 20.80 -3.97 8.03
CA ARG A 172 21.54 -4.82 9.00
C ARG A 172 21.20 -6.32 8.90
N TYR A 173 20.11 -6.68 8.23
CA TYR A 173 19.59 -8.04 8.16
C TYR A 173 19.68 -8.62 6.74
N LEU A 174 19.74 -7.76 5.72
CA LEU A 174 19.61 -8.12 4.31
C LEU A 174 20.76 -7.53 3.49
N ASP A 175 21.25 -8.28 2.50
CA ASP A 175 22.16 -7.71 1.49
C ASP A 175 21.35 -6.93 0.46
N LEU A 176 21.26 -5.61 0.66
CA LEU A 176 20.50 -4.73 -0.23
C LEU A 176 21.18 -4.53 -1.59
N ASN A 177 22.45 -4.92 -1.75
CA ASN A 177 23.19 -4.88 -3.01
C ASN A 177 23.11 -6.22 -3.77
N ALA A 178 22.46 -7.24 -3.21
CA ALA A 178 22.19 -8.49 -3.91
C ALA A 178 21.36 -8.23 -5.17
N GLN A 179 21.42 -9.18 -6.10
CA GLN A 179 20.69 -9.12 -7.36
C GLN A 179 19.19 -8.95 -7.11
N ALA A 180 18.55 -8.02 -7.84
CA ALA A 180 17.11 -7.82 -7.77
C ALA A 180 16.31 -9.11 -8.12
N PRO A 181 15.11 -9.31 -7.54
CA PRO A 181 14.23 -10.44 -7.85
C PRO A 181 13.72 -10.49 -9.29
#